data_AF-A0A5J6HZM5-F1
#
_entry.id   AF-A0A5J6HZM5-F1
#
_cell.length_a   1.000
_cell.length_b   1.000
_cell.length_c   1.000
_cell.angle_alpha   90.00
_cell.angle_beta   90.00
_cell.angle_gamma   90.00
#
_symmetry.space_group_name_H-M   'P 1'
#
loop_
_entity.id
_entity.type
_entity.pdbx_description
1 polymer ?
#
loop_
_entity_poly.entity_id
_entity_poly.type
_entity_poly.pdbx_seq_one_letter_code
_entity_poly.pdbx_strand_id
1 'polypeptide(L)'
;MIGDDPALRAAYGLCRRRTREQDPAEYALIELVPAALRPACWALWAAANALDDLGDDRTAPAAERAARVEEWITALHRELPTGTSPDPIRRALVDTAARWRLDLSELHGAMVQVRDDTDGRHFADWAAWRTWGRDNLLPWFGQVRTLFDRVGVPVALRLDTREIYEEFLDGVRLTDILTDLSADLAQGDLLLPEEALRPHPGAADDLAQRRWSPAVAALVTELTGQARRWVSQDGLSRGMHPGPATVLHTMAALLRAQLDAIGSAGPALLRRPPRPTLGTRARILVPARARAALAWSLTPLTVPPARPAGHGSPPPADRTARTRTFRPPPPHPDGHRPPDIPPDRLPAHVAVIMDGNGRWAEQRGLPRHEGHRAGATAVREVVHGALEIGLRHLTLYTFSTENWHRDPEEVDAILDLVRREVVDDPFRDLDVRLRWHGRTGRLPPDLSDLLDLRERGTRTRTGLTLTMCIDYGGRDELTRTAAALARRARAGHLDPDLIGEEDFARHLPRPDMPDVDLLWRTGDEQRISNFLPWHTAYAELHFTPDLWPDTDRRHLWQAITTYTRRQRRHGTVPAGA
;
A
#
# COMPACT_ATOMS: atom_id res chain seq x y z
N MET A 1 15.64 -19.06 -17.29
CA MET A 1 15.18 -20.46 -17.43
C MET A 1 13.72 -20.51 -16.98
N ILE A 2 12.80 -20.44 -17.94
CA ILE A 2 11.36 -20.69 -17.76
C ILE A 2 11.23 -22.22 -17.80
N GLY A 3 10.48 -22.82 -16.86
CA GLY A 3 10.40 -24.28 -16.70
C GLY A 3 9.94 -25.04 -17.95
N ASP A 4 9.93 -26.37 -17.87
CA ASP A 4 9.66 -27.28 -19.00
C ASP A 4 8.24 -27.22 -19.58
N ASP A 5 7.36 -26.34 -19.11
CA ASP A 5 6.00 -26.15 -19.62
C ASP A 5 5.98 -25.30 -20.92
N PRO A 6 5.65 -25.89 -22.08
CA PRO A 6 5.58 -25.17 -23.36
C PRO A 6 4.49 -24.09 -23.39
N ALA A 7 3.37 -24.28 -22.69
CA ALA A 7 2.26 -23.34 -22.68
C ALA A 7 2.61 -22.09 -21.86
N LEU A 8 3.31 -22.25 -20.74
CA LEU A 8 3.82 -21.13 -19.96
C LEU A 8 4.89 -20.34 -20.72
N ARG A 9 5.78 -21.01 -21.46
CA ARG A 9 6.74 -20.32 -22.36
C ARG A 9 6.03 -19.51 -23.44
N ALA A 10 4.97 -20.06 -24.04
CA ALA A 10 4.17 -19.35 -25.03
C ALA A 10 3.46 -18.12 -24.42
N ALA A 11 2.94 -18.24 -23.20
CA ALA A 11 2.30 -17.15 -22.44
C ALA A 11 3.26 -15.98 -22.19
N TYR A 12 4.45 -16.23 -21.62
CA TYR A 12 5.46 -15.18 -21.46
C TYR A 12 5.96 -14.62 -22.81
N GLY A 13 6.07 -15.48 -23.83
CA GLY A 13 6.40 -15.06 -25.19
C GLY A 13 5.37 -14.10 -25.79
N LEU A 14 4.08 -14.32 -25.53
CA LEU A 14 2.99 -13.43 -25.92
C LEU A 14 3.10 -12.09 -25.20
N CYS A 15 3.27 -12.08 -23.87
CA CYS A 15 3.41 -10.86 -23.08
C CYS A 15 4.57 -9.99 -23.59
N ARG A 16 5.71 -10.62 -23.89
CA ARG A 16 6.88 -9.95 -24.48
C ARG A 16 6.57 -9.35 -25.86
N ARG A 17 5.90 -10.09 -26.75
CA ARG A 17 5.55 -9.58 -28.10
C ARG A 17 4.57 -8.42 -28.03
N ARG A 18 3.49 -8.55 -27.25
CA ARG A 18 2.51 -7.47 -27.05
C ARG A 18 3.17 -6.21 -26.52
N THR A 19 3.98 -6.32 -25.47
CA THR A 19 4.72 -5.16 -24.93
C THR A 19 5.57 -4.49 -26.01
N ARG A 20 6.26 -5.26 -26.86
CA ARG A 20 7.10 -4.72 -27.94
C ARG A 20 6.29 -4.02 -29.03
N GLU A 21 5.11 -4.52 -29.35
CA GLU A 21 4.24 -4.04 -30.42
C GLU A 21 3.43 -2.80 -29.99
N GLN A 22 2.87 -2.83 -28.77
CA GLN A 22 2.06 -1.75 -28.18
C GLN A 22 2.95 -0.59 -27.71
N ASP A 23 3.99 -0.88 -26.90
CA ASP A 23 4.89 0.15 -26.36
C ASP A 23 6.39 -0.21 -26.52
N PRO A 24 6.99 0.20 -27.65
CA PRO A 24 8.42 0.02 -27.88
C PRO A 24 9.34 0.77 -26.89
N ALA A 25 8.85 1.79 -26.19
CA ALA A 25 9.64 2.52 -25.19
C ALA A 25 9.68 1.72 -23.89
N GLU A 26 8.53 1.24 -23.41
CA GLU A 26 8.45 0.39 -22.22
C GLU A 26 9.18 -0.94 -22.42
N TYR A 27 9.03 -1.57 -23.61
CA TYR A 27 9.80 -2.76 -23.95
C TYR A 27 11.32 -2.52 -23.78
N ALA A 28 11.81 -1.36 -24.22
CA ALA A 28 13.22 -1.01 -24.10
C ALA A 28 13.64 -0.72 -22.65
N LEU A 29 12.75 -0.19 -21.81
CA LEU A 29 12.99 -0.01 -20.37
C LEU A 29 13.07 -1.36 -19.65
N ILE A 30 12.15 -2.28 -19.93
CA ILE A 30 12.18 -3.64 -19.37
C ILE A 30 13.44 -4.40 -19.80
N GLU A 31 14.00 -4.14 -20.99
CA GLU A 31 15.30 -4.71 -21.39
C GLU A 31 16.47 -4.27 -20.50
N LEU A 32 16.36 -3.14 -19.80
CA LEU A 32 17.37 -2.67 -18.84
C LEU A 32 17.28 -3.38 -17.48
N VAL A 33 16.19 -4.08 -17.19
CA VAL A 33 16.00 -4.89 -15.98
C VAL A 33 16.79 -6.21 -16.10
N PRO A 34 17.23 -6.87 -14.99
CA PRO A 34 17.95 -8.13 -15.07
C PRO A 34 17.17 -9.19 -15.85
N ALA A 35 17.87 -10.00 -16.65
CA ALA A 35 17.25 -11.01 -17.50
C ALA A 35 16.31 -11.97 -16.75
N ALA A 36 16.59 -12.22 -15.46
CA ALA A 36 15.75 -13.05 -14.60
C ALA A 36 14.35 -12.46 -14.33
N LEU A 37 14.24 -11.13 -14.28
CA LEU A 37 13.00 -10.41 -13.96
C LEU A 37 12.18 -10.02 -15.19
N ARG A 38 12.79 -9.89 -16.37
CA ARG A 38 12.11 -9.42 -17.59
C ARG A 38 10.80 -10.16 -17.90
N PRO A 39 10.71 -11.51 -17.82
CA PRO A 39 9.45 -12.21 -18.03
C PRO A 39 8.31 -11.75 -17.11
N ALA A 40 8.62 -11.54 -15.83
CA ALA A 40 7.66 -11.05 -14.85
C ALA A 40 7.24 -9.61 -15.14
N CYS A 41 8.17 -8.73 -15.51
CA CYS A 41 7.86 -7.36 -15.91
C CYS A 41 6.97 -7.31 -17.16
N TRP A 42 7.25 -8.12 -18.18
CA TRP A 42 6.39 -8.21 -19.36
C TRP A 42 4.99 -8.75 -19.02
N ALA A 43 4.88 -9.69 -18.08
CA ALA A 43 3.59 -10.22 -17.65
C ALA A 43 2.76 -9.17 -16.89
N LEU A 44 3.38 -8.42 -15.97
CA LEU A 44 2.74 -7.30 -15.28
C LEU A 44 2.26 -6.23 -16.26
N TRP A 45 3.13 -5.81 -17.19
CA TRP A 45 2.79 -4.81 -18.19
C TRP A 45 1.66 -5.26 -19.13
N ALA A 46 1.76 -6.49 -19.66
CA ALA A 46 0.75 -7.04 -20.55
C ALA A 46 -0.61 -7.20 -19.85
N ALA A 47 -0.63 -7.46 -18.54
CA ALA A 47 -1.86 -7.52 -17.76
C ALA A 47 -2.49 -6.13 -17.57
N ALA A 48 -1.68 -5.11 -17.26
CA ALA A 48 -2.16 -3.73 -17.16
C ALA A 48 -2.80 -3.27 -18.48
N ASN A 49 -2.12 -3.49 -19.60
CA ASN A 49 -2.65 -3.15 -20.94
C ASN A 49 -3.87 -3.98 -21.31
N ALA A 50 -3.93 -5.27 -20.94
CA ALA A 50 -5.10 -6.08 -21.24
C ALA A 50 -6.36 -5.59 -20.50
N LEU A 51 -6.21 -5.00 -19.30
CA LEU A 51 -7.32 -4.37 -18.58
C LEU A 51 -7.72 -3.05 -19.23
N ASP A 52 -6.74 -2.24 -19.59
CA ASP A 52 -6.93 -0.95 -20.27
C ASP A 52 -7.66 -1.13 -21.61
N ASP A 53 -7.17 -2.06 -22.45
CA ASP A 53 -7.80 -2.47 -23.72
C ASP A 53 -9.28 -2.86 -23.54
N LEU A 54 -9.65 -3.49 -22.42
CA LEU A 54 -11.03 -3.87 -22.12
C LEU A 54 -11.89 -2.68 -21.68
N GLY A 55 -11.31 -1.75 -20.90
CA GLY A 55 -11.98 -0.53 -20.45
C GLY A 55 -12.23 0.47 -21.59
N ASP A 56 -11.33 0.49 -22.58
CA ASP A 56 -11.29 1.48 -23.65
C ASP A 56 -11.90 1.00 -24.98
N ASP A 57 -12.38 -0.24 -25.08
CA ASP A 57 -13.04 -0.77 -26.30
C ASP A 57 -14.39 -0.10 -26.58
N ARG A 58 -14.37 1.14 -27.09
CA ARG A 58 -15.56 1.95 -27.39
C ARG A 58 -16.47 1.35 -28.48
N THR A 59 -16.14 0.19 -29.06
CA THR A 59 -17.08 -0.56 -29.91
C THR A 59 -18.23 -1.18 -29.11
N ALA A 60 -18.04 -1.35 -27.79
CA ALA A 60 -19.05 -1.84 -26.85
C ALA A 60 -19.58 -0.70 -25.95
N PRO A 61 -20.82 -0.76 -25.44
CA PRO A 61 -21.35 0.18 -24.46
C PRO A 61 -20.55 0.19 -23.15
N ALA A 62 -20.59 1.28 -22.38
CA ALA A 62 -19.81 1.43 -21.13
C ALA A 62 -20.08 0.33 -20.11
N ALA A 63 -21.35 0.00 -19.88
CA ALA A 63 -21.74 -1.10 -19.00
C ALA A 63 -21.18 -2.46 -19.44
N GLU A 64 -21.05 -2.70 -20.74
CA GLU A 64 -20.45 -3.94 -21.26
C GLU A 64 -18.94 -3.96 -21.04
N ARG A 65 -18.24 -2.84 -21.29
CA ARG A 65 -16.80 -2.73 -20.99
C ARG A 65 -16.52 -2.94 -19.51
N ALA A 66 -17.30 -2.32 -18.63
CA ALA A 66 -17.19 -2.51 -17.19
C ALA A 66 -17.39 -3.99 -16.81
N ALA A 67 -18.41 -4.65 -17.39
CA ALA A 67 -18.65 -6.08 -17.16
C ALA A 67 -17.48 -6.96 -17.63
N ARG A 68 -16.85 -6.64 -18.77
CA ARG A 68 -15.66 -7.37 -19.27
C ARG A 68 -14.45 -7.19 -18.36
N VAL A 69 -14.21 -5.98 -17.85
CA VAL A 69 -13.14 -5.71 -16.87
C VAL A 69 -13.41 -6.48 -15.56
N GLU A 70 -14.65 -6.43 -15.04
CA GLU A 70 -15.07 -7.17 -13.85
C GLU A 70 -14.91 -8.69 -14.03
N GLU A 71 -15.26 -9.22 -15.21
CA GLU A 71 -15.07 -10.64 -15.54
C GLU A 71 -13.59 -11.00 -15.53
N TRP A 72 -12.72 -10.16 -16.11
CA TRP A 72 -11.28 -10.38 -16.11
C TRP A 72 -10.72 -10.40 -14.68
N ILE A 73 -11.13 -9.44 -13.85
CA ILE A 73 -10.74 -9.34 -12.44
C ILE A 73 -11.20 -10.59 -11.68
N THR A 74 -12.46 -11.00 -11.86
CA THR A 74 -13.04 -12.17 -11.23
C THR A 74 -12.33 -13.46 -11.67
N ALA A 75 -11.99 -13.57 -12.96
CA ALA A 75 -11.22 -14.69 -13.49
C ALA A 75 -9.83 -14.76 -12.86
N LEU A 76 -9.09 -13.64 -12.81
CA LEU A 76 -7.77 -13.58 -12.17
C LEU A 76 -7.85 -14.01 -10.70
N HIS A 77 -8.83 -13.51 -9.94
CA HIS A 77 -9.03 -13.90 -8.54
C HIS A 77 -9.29 -15.40 -8.34
N ARG A 78 -10.03 -16.03 -9.25
CA ARG A 78 -10.27 -17.49 -9.25
C ARG A 78 -9.03 -18.29 -9.65
N GLU A 79 -8.21 -17.76 -10.55
CA GLU A 79 -7.04 -18.43 -11.12
C GLU A 79 -5.79 -18.32 -10.23
N LEU A 80 -5.65 -17.25 -9.44
CA LEU A 80 -4.50 -17.05 -8.54
C LEU A 80 -4.27 -18.23 -7.56
N PRO A 81 -5.29 -18.78 -6.86
CA PRO A 81 -5.11 -19.94 -5.98
C PRO A 81 -4.75 -21.24 -6.70
N THR A 82 -5.19 -21.41 -7.95
CA THR A 82 -4.92 -22.65 -8.73
C THR A 82 -3.52 -22.63 -9.34
N GLY A 83 -2.93 -21.44 -9.49
CA GLY A 83 -1.62 -21.27 -10.11
C GLY A 83 -1.64 -21.49 -11.63
N THR A 84 -2.82 -21.47 -12.28
CA THR A 84 -2.95 -21.61 -13.72
C THR A 84 -4.15 -20.83 -14.25
N SER A 85 -4.06 -20.40 -15.50
CA SER A 85 -5.14 -19.73 -16.23
C SER A 85 -5.25 -20.28 -17.66
N PRO A 86 -6.46 -20.37 -18.23
CA PRO A 86 -6.65 -20.63 -19.65
C PRO A 86 -6.30 -19.42 -20.53
N ASP A 87 -6.36 -18.20 -19.99
CA ASP A 87 -5.95 -16.99 -20.68
C ASP A 87 -4.41 -16.86 -20.65
N PRO A 88 -3.73 -16.63 -21.78
CA PRO A 88 -2.27 -16.62 -21.82
C PRO A 88 -1.64 -15.45 -21.05
N ILE A 89 -2.30 -14.29 -20.93
CA ILE A 89 -1.76 -13.14 -20.19
C ILE A 89 -1.92 -13.38 -18.69
N ARG A 90 -3.13 -13.77 -18.24
CA ARG A 90 -3.37 -14.15 -16.84
C ARG A 90 -2.54 -15.36 -16.45
N ARG A 91 -2.26 -16.31 -17.35
CA ARG A 91 -1.37 -17.45 -17.08
C ARG A 91 0.05 -16.99 -16.75
N ALA A 92 0.61 -16.06 -17.52
CA ALA A 92 1.92 -15.49 -17.22
C ALA A 92 1.90 -14.68 -15.92
N LEU A 93 0.83 -13.93 -15.65
CA LEU A 93 0.67 -13.14 -14.44
C LEU A 93 0.53 -14.01 -13.17
N VAL A 94 -0.30 -15.06 -13.22
CA VAL A 94 -0.51 -15.99 -12.11
C VAL A 94 0.77 -16.76 -11.79
N ASP A 95 1.50 -17.24 -12.81
CA ASP A 95 2.82 -17.84 -12.60
C ASP A 95 3.81 -16.82 -12.02
N THR A 96 3.82 -15.59 -12.53
CA THR A 96 4.66 -14.50 -12.00
C THR A 96 4.37 -14.27 -10.52
N ALA A 97 3.10 -14.14 -10.14
CA ALA A 97 2.71 -13.91 -8.76
C ALA A 97 3.12 -15.06 -7.83
N ALA A 98 2.90 -16.31 -8.26
CA ALA A 98 3.29 -17.48 -7.49
C ALA A 98 4.82 -17.61 -7.36
N ARG A 99 5.55 -17.47 -8.48
CA ARG A 99 7.01 -17.63 -8.55
C ARG A 99 7.74 -16.58 -7.70
N TRP A 100 7.28 -15.34 -7.78
CA TRP A 100 7.91 -14.21 -7.11
C TRP A 100 7.24 -13.83 -5.79
N ARG A 101 6.22 -14.60 -5.37
CA ARG A 101 5.43 -14.34 -4.15
C ARG A 101 4.94 -12.88 -4.11
N LEU A 102 4.34 -12.45 -5.22
CA LEU A 102 3.72 -11.13 -5.33
C LEU A 102 2.31 -11.20 -4.75
N ASP A 103 1.94 -10.17 -3.99
CA ASP A 103 0.56 -9.95 -3.57
C ASP A 103 -0.12 -9.03 -4.58
N LEU A 104 -0.89 -9.62 -5.50
CA LEU A 104 -1.63 -8.85 -6.49
C LEU A 104 -2.89 -8.18 -5.91
N SER A 105 -3.19 -8.38 -4.63
CA SER A 105 -4.39 -7.81 -4.02
C SER A 105 -4.30 -6.28 -3.88
N GLU A 106 -3.10 -5.70 -3.92
CA GLU A 106 -2.86 -4.26 -4.03
C GLU A 106 -3.27 -3.70 -5.40
N LEU A 107 -3.28 -4.53 -6.44
CA LEU A 107 -3.73 -4.12 -7.78
C LEU A 107 -5.25 -4.03 -7.89
N HIS A 108 -6.00 -4.64 -6.97
CA HIS A 108 -7.47 -4.69 -7.05
C HIS A 108 -8.09 -3.29 -7.17
N GLY A 109 -7.57 -2.31 -6.41
CA GLY A 109 -8.04 -0.92 -6.49
C GLY A 109 -7.82 -0.33 -7.88
N ALA A 110 -6.60 -0.44 -8.42
CA ALA A 110 -6.26 0.02 -9.76
C ALA A 110 -7.11 -0.66 -10.85
N MET A 111 -7.38 -1.97 -10.72
CA MET A 111 -8.20 -2.73 -11.68
C MET A 111 -9.67 -2.33 -11.60
N VAL A 112 -10.21 -2.15 -10.39
CA VAL A 112 -11.59 -1.65 -10.19
C VAL A 112 -11.75 -0.24 -10.72
N GLN A 113 -10.73 0.59 -10.59
CA GLN A 113 -10.72 1.91 -11.21
C GLN A 113 -11.00 1.77 -12.72
N VAL A 114 -10.24 0.97 -13.46
CA VAL A 114 -10.46 0.76 -14.91
C VAL A 114 -11.90 0.37 -15.25
N ARG A 115 -12.57 -0.42 -14.40
CA ARG A 115 -14.00 -0.77 -14.56
C ARG A 115 -14.91 0.45 -14.40
N ASP A 116 -14.74 1.18 -13.31
CA ASP A 116 -15.58 2.33 -12.93
C ASP A 116 -15.39 3.51 -13.89
N ASP A 117 -14.23 3.53 -14.52
CA ASP A 117 -13.73 4.58 -15.39
C ASP A 117 -14.25 4.50 -16.84
N THR A 118 -15.16 3.57 -17.11
CA THR A 118 -15.71 3.33 -18.44
C THR A 118 -16.66 4.44 -18.90
N ASP A 119 -17.29 5.18 -18.00
CA ASP A 119 -18.04 6.40 -18.34
C ASP A 119 -17.09 7.61 -18.26
N GLY A 120 -17.11 8.45 -19.31
CA GLY A 120 -16.14 9.53 -19.53
C GLY A 120 -15.87 10.42 -18.31
N ARG A 121 -14.70 11.05 -18.27
CA ARG A 121 -14.18 11.67 -17.04
C ARG A 121 -14.19 13.17 -17.06
N HIS A 122 -14.35 13.71 -15.86
CA HIS A 122 -14.24 15.13 -15.60
C HIS A 122 -13.58 15.37 -14.24
N PHE A 123 -12.59 16.26 -14.21
CA PHE A 123 -11.84 16.58 -12.98
C PHE A 123 -11.99 18.08 -12.68
N ALA A 124 -12.41 18.42 -11.46
CA ALA A 124 -12.54 19.82 -11.07
C ALA A 124 -11.16 20.48 -10.86
N ASP A 125 -10.22 19.75 -10.26
CA ASP A 125 -8.92 20.27 -9.83
C ASP A 125 -7.78 19.26 -10.00
N TRP A 126 -6.55 19.73 -9.81
CA TRP A 126 -5.36 18.87 -9.86
C TRP A 126 -5.32 17.82 -8.75
N ALA A 127 -5.98 18.05 -7.61
CA ALA A 127 -5.95 17.08 -6.51
C ALA A 127 -6.74 15.81 -6.89
N ALA A 128 -7.96 15.97 -7.42
CA ALA A 128 -8.77 14.87 -7.94
C ALA A 128 -8.05 14.13 -9.08
N TRP A 129 -7.45 14.87 -10.02
CA TRP A 129 -6.69 14.29 -11.14
C TRP A 129 -5.48 13.48 -10.66
N ARG A 130 -4.72 13.98 -9.66
CA ARG A 130 -3.55 13.26 -9.13
C ARG A 130 -3.95 12.00 -8.36
N THR A 131 -4.99 12.07 -7.53
CA THR A 131 -5.51 10.90 -6.81
C THR A 131 -5.89 9.80 -7.82
N TRP A 132 -6.68 10.17 -8.83
CA TRP A 132 -7.05 9.28 -9.92
C TRP A 132 -5.84 8.65 -10.62
N GLY A 133 -4.84 9.45 -10.97
CA GLY A 133 -3.65 8.98 -11.66
C GLY A 133 -2.78 8.03 -10.82
N ARG A 134 -2.62 8.35 -9.54
CA ARG A 134 -1.77 7.60 -8.62
C ARG A 134 -2.41 6.28 -8.18
N ASP A 135 -3.72 6.26 -7.92
CA ASP A 135 -4.45 5.06 -7.52
C ASP A 135 -4.43 3.99 -8.63
N ASN A 136 -4.34 4.41 -9.89
CA ASN A 136 -4.14 3.52 -11.02
C ASN A 136 -2.68 3.05 -11.18
N LEU A 137 -1.70 3.96 -11.17
CA LEU A 137 -0.31 3.63 -11.55
C LEU A 137 0.54 3.07 -10.41
N LEU A 138 0.43 3.63 -9.20
CA LEU A 138 1.33 3.32 -8.08
C LEU A 138 1.31 1.83 -7.68
N PRO A 139 0.16 1.13 -7.66
CA PRO A 139 0.13 -0.31 -7.35
C PRO A 139 0.97 -1.16 -8.31
N TRP A 140 0.96 -0.85 -9.62
CA TRP A 140 1.75 -1.59 -10.62
C TRP A 140 3.24 -1.38 -10.43
N PHE A 141 3.68 -0.13 -10.20
CA PHE A 141 5.07 0.16 -9.85
C PHE A 141 5.49 -0.55 -8.56
N GLY A 142 4.58 -0.67 -7.58
CA GLY A 142 4.79 -1.44 -6.34
C GLY A 142 5.12 -2.92 -6.59
N GLN A 143 4.51 -3.55 -7.59
CA GLN A 143 4.82 -4.94 -7.96
C GLN A 143 6.22 -5.06 -8.57
N VAL A 144 6.63 -4.13 -9.44
CA VAL A 144 7.98 -4.11 -10.02
C VAL A 144 9.03 -3.87 -8.94
N ARG A 145 8.76 -2.99 -7.98
CA ARG A 145 9.61 -2.77 -6.80
C ARG A 145 9.78 -4.05 -5.99
N THR A 146 8.67 -4.75 -5.71
CA THR A 146 8.68 -6.02 -5.00
C THR A 146 9.50 -7.08 -5.75
N LEU A 147 9.45 -7.13 -7.08
CA LEU A 147 10.31 -8.01 -7.87
C LEU A 147 11.80 -7.76 -7.64
N PHE A 148 12.23 -6.49 -7.56
CA PHE A 148 13.61 -6.13 -7.24
C PHE A 148 14.00 -6.56 -5.82
N ASP A 149 13.13 -6.34 -4.83
CA ASP A 149 13.35 -6.80 -3.45
C ASP A 149 13.56 -8.33 -3.42
N ARG A 150 12.76 -9.08 -4.17
CA ARG A 150 12.80 -10.56 -4.23
C ARG A 150 14.07 -11.13 -4.86
N VAL A 151 14.78 -10.36 -5.68
CA VAL A 151 16.10 -10.76 -6.24
C VAL A 151 17.28 -10.28 -5.40
N GLY A 152 17.03 -9.68 -4.23
CA GLY A 152 18.07 -9.18 -3.34
C GLY A 152 18.58 -7.78 -3.69
N VAL A 153 17.83 -7.01 -4.49
CA VAL A 153 18.18 -5.64 -4.88
C VAL A 153 17.08 -4.71 -4.36
N PRO A 154 17.05 -4.40 -3.06
CA PRO A 154 15.92 -3.67 -2.48
C PRO A 154 15.80 -2.27 -3.11
N VAL A 155 14.60 -1.93 -3.53
CA VAL A 155 14.27 -0.58 -4.02
C VAL A 155 13.41 0.09 -2.95
N ALA A 156 14.08 0.72 -1.99
CA ALA A 156 13.41 1.39 -0.88
C ALA A 156 12.73 2.69 -1.36
N LEU A 157 11.41 2.78 -1.16
CA LEU A 157 10.69 4.06 -1.17
C LEU A 157 10.96 4.74 0.17
N ARG A 158 11.98 5.58 0.20
CA ARG A 158 12.30 6.32 1.42
C ARG A 158 11.22 7.38 1.65
N LEU A 159 10.85 7.61 2.91
CA LEU A 159 9.85 8.61 3.28
C LEU A 159 10.26 10.03 2.83
N ASP A 160 11.56 10.32 2.77
CA ASP A 160 12.11 11.60 2.28
C ASP A 160 12.04 11.76 0.75
N THR A 161 11.81 10.68 0.00
CA THR A 161 11.71 10.70 -1.47
C THR A 161 10.32 10.29 -1.98
N ARG A 162 9.36 10.02 -1.09
CA ARG A 162 8.00 9.59 -1.47
C ARG A 162 7.29 10.65 -2.31
N GLU A 163 7.33 11.92 -1.88
CA GLU A 163 6.74 13.05 -2.60
C GLU A 163 7.37 13.21 -3.99
N ILE A 164 8.70 13.11 -4.09
CA ILE A 164 9.44 13.14 -5.34
C ILE A 164 8.97 12.02 -6.30
N TYR A 165 8.70 10.83 -5.77
CA TYR A 165 8.22 9.70 -6.56
C TYR A 165 6.79 9.90 -7.04
N GLU A 166 5.92 10.41 -6.17
CA GLU A 166 4.52 10.71 -6.51
C GLU A 166 4.42 11.82 -7.57
N GLU A 167 5.19 12.91 -7.44
CA GLU A 167 5.26 13.95 -8.46
C GLU A 167 5.81 13.42 -9.79
N PHE A 168 6.82 12.56 -9.74
CA PHE A 168 7.35 11.93 -10.94
C PHE A 168 6.29 11.10 -11.66
N LEU A 169 5.43 10.37 -10.94
CA LEU A 169 4.29 9.64 -11.52
C LEU A 169 3.21 10.57 -12.08
N ASP A 170 2.95 11.72 -11.46
CA ASP A 170 2.07 12.75 -12.05
C ASP A 170 2.62 13.23 -13.40
N GLY A 171 3.95 13.40 -13.49
CA GLY A 171 4.65 13.73 -14.73
C GLY A 171 4.55 12.63 -15.79
N VAL A 172 4.64 11.36 -15.40
CA VAL A 172 4.40 10.20 -16.30
C VAL A 172 3.00 10.29 -16.89
N ARG A 173 1.97 10.44 -16.04
CA ARG A 173 0.57 10.49 -16.48
C ARG A 173 0.24 11.70 -17.35
N LEU A 174 0.74 12.89 -17.01
CA LEU A 174 0.49 14.08 -17.83
C LEU A 174 1.20 13.95 -19.19
N THR A 175 2.38 13.35 -19.25
CA THR A 175 3.08 13.10 -20.52
C THR A 175 2.31 12.12 -21.41
N ASP A 176 1.70 11.10 -20.81
CA ASP A 176 0.85 10.10 -21.46
C ASP A 176 -0.40 10.76 -22.08
N ILE A 177 -1.18 11.49 -21.29
CA ILE A 177 -2.37 12.25 -21.75
C ILE A 177 -2.01 13.22 -22.88
N LEU A 178 -0.89 13.93 -22.78
CA LEU A 178 -0.46 14.85 -23.85
C LEU A 178 0.00 14.12 -25.11
N THR A 179 0.54 12.90 -24.98
CA THR A 179 0.95 12.08 -26.12
C THR A 179 -0.26 11.57 -26.88
N ASP A 180 -1.28 11.12 -26.15
CA ASP A 180 -2.49 10.51 -26.71
C ASP A 180 -3.65 11.49 -26.89
N LEU A 181 -3.43 12.79 -26.64
CA LEU A 181 -4.43 13.84 -26.81
C LEU A 181 -5.23 13.77 -28.12
N SER A 182 -4.58 13.46 -29.26
CA SER A 182 -5.31 13.32 -30.53
C SER A 182 -6.29 12.14 -30.57
N ALA A 183 -5.97 11.04 -29.89
CA ALA A 183 -6.79 9.85 -29.78
C ALA A 183 -7.91 10.08 -28.76
N ASP A 184 -7.62 10.66 -27.60
CA ASP A 184 -8.60 10.99 -26.56
C ASP A 184 -9.66 11.95 -27.07
N LEU A 185 -9.24 13.04 -27.72
CA LEU A 185 -10.16 13.97 -28.39
C LEU A 185 -10.94 13.32 -29.54
N ALA A 186 -10.43 12.21 -30.08
CA ALA A 186 -11.18 11.44 -31.06
C ALA A 186 -12.32 10.61 -30.49
N GLN A 187 -12.19 10.28 -29.21
CA GLN A 187 -13.20 9.59 -28.44
C GLN A 187 -14.10 10.56 -27.65
N GLY A 188 -13.78 11.86 -27.65
CA GLY A 188 -14.52 12.89 -26.92
C GLY A 188 -14.03 13.11 -25.50
N ASP A 189 -12.88 12.53 -25.15
CA ASP A 189 -12.28 12.64 -23.82
C ASP A 189 -11.31 13.83 -23.76
N LEU A 190 -11.38 14.57 -22.65
CA LEU A 190 -10.43 15.62 -22.29
C LEU A 190 -9.97 15.37 -20.85
N LEU A 191 -8.90 14.59 -20.70
CA LEU A 191 -8.41 14.11 -19.39
C LEU A 191 -7.55 15.16 -18.65
N LEU A 192 -8.01 16.41 -18.65
CA LEU A 192 -7.38 17.55 -17.98
C LEU A 192 -8.35 18.15 -16.97
N PRO A 193 -7.87 18.60 -15.79
CA PRO A 193 -8.74 19.25 -14.83
C PRO A 193 -9.19 20.63 -15.29
N GLU A 194 -10.41 21.05 -14.92
CA GLU A 194 -10.94 22.39 -15.20
C GLU A 194 -9.97 23.49 -14.71
N GLU A 195 -9.34 23.26 -13.56
CA GLU A 195 -8.32 24.15 -13.01
C GLU A 195 -7.16 24.43 -13.99
N ALA A 196 -6.75 23.44 -14.79
CA ALA A 196 -5.70 23.61 -15.81
C ALA A 196 -6.21 24.37 -17.05
N LEU A 197 -7.50 24.28 -17.35
CA LEU A 197 -8.14 24.92 -18.50
C LEU A 197 -8.50 26.39 -18.22
N ARG A 198 -8.81 26.72 -16.96
CA ARG A 198 -9.28 28.05 -16.52
C ARG A 198 -8.40 29.23 -16.94
N PRO A 199 -7.05 29.15 -16.91
CA PRO A 199 -6.19 30.24 -17.38
C PRO A 199 -6.20 30.45 -18.90
N HIS A 200 -6.76 29.50 -19.67
CA HIS A 200 -6.74 29.47 -21.14
C HIS A 200 -8.17 29.47 -21.70
N PRO A 201 -8.89 30.61 -21.62
CA PRO A 201 -10.29 30.67 -22.04
C PRO A 201 -10.47 30.29 -23.52
N GLY A 202 -11.46 29.46 -23.81
CA GLY A 202 -11.74 28.93 -25.15
C GLY A 202 -10.92 27.70 -25.56
N ALA A 203 -9.85 27.35 -24.82
CA ALA A 203 -9.02 26.20 -25.17
C ALA A 203 -9.79 24.86 -25.09
N ALA A 204 -10.70 24.70 -24.14
CA ALA A 204 -11.51 23.49 -24.01
C ALA A 204 -12.42 23.26 -25.23
N ASP A 205 -13.15 24.30 -25.66
CA ASP A 205 -14.01 24.25 -26.84
C ASP A 205 -13.20 24.03 -28.13
N ASP A 206 -12.05 24.70 -28.23
CA ASP A 206 -11.11 24.52 -29.34
C ASP A 206 -10.59 23.08 -29.42
N LEU A 207 -10.19 22.49 -28.29
CA LEU A 207 -9.75 21.10 -28.21
C LEU A 207 -10.87 20.13 -28.58
N ALA A 208 -12.09 20.32 -28.08
CA ALA A 208 -13.25 19.50 -28.41
C ALA A 208 -13.56 19.52 -29.93
N GLN A 209 -13.35 20.68 -30.58
CA GLN A 209 -13.48 20.85 -32.03
C GLN A 209 -12.20 20.48 -32.81
N ARG A 210 -11.16 19.99 -32.12
CA ARG A 210 -9.80 19.72 -32.64
C ARG A 210 -9.21 20.88 -33.45
N ARG A 211 -9.50 22.11 -33.01
CA ARG A 211 -8.99 23.37 -33.58
C ARG A 211 -7.75 23.81 -32.81
N TRP A 212 -6.67 24.06 -33.55
CA TRP A 212 -5.46 24.64 -32.96
C TRP A 212 -5.57 26.17 -32.91
N SER A 213 -5.72 26.73 -31.71
CA SER A 213 -5.77 28.18 -31.47
C SER A 213 -4.57 28.67 -30.65
N PRO A 214 -4.36 29.99 -30.53
CA PRO A 214 -3.37 30.54 -29.61
C PRO A 214 -3.59 30.11 -28.15
N ALA A 215 -4.85 29.95 -27.71
CA ALA A 215 -5.18 29.48 -26.35
C ALA A 215 -4.77 28.02 -26.15
N VAL A 216 -5.04 27.15 -27.13
CA VAL A 216 -4.58 25.75 -27.11
C VAL A 216 -3.05 25.66 -27.10
N ALA A 217 -2.38 26.49 -27.91
CA ALA A 217 -0.92 26.52 -27.94
C ALA A 217 -0.32 26.95 -26.57
N ALA A 218 -0.92 27.94 -25.92
CA ALA A 218 -0.52 28.39 -24.59
C ALA A 218 -0.73 27.30 -23.52
N LEU A 219 -1.90 26.65 -23.52
CA LEU A 219 -2.22 25.53 -22.63
C LEU A 219 -1.22 24.38 -22.77
N VAL A 220 -0.99 23.91 -24.00
CA VAL A 220 -0.04 22.82 -24.29
C VAL A 220 1.37 23.19 -23.83
N THR A 221 1.78 24.45 -24.01
CA THR A 221 3.10 24.94 -23.56
C THR A 221 3.21 24.87 -22.03
N GLU A 222 2.18 25.30 -21.31
CA GLU A 222 2.15 25.26 -19.85
C GLU A 222 2.17 23.82 -19.32
N LEU A 223 1.29 22.94 -19.83
CA LEU A 223 1.20 21.54 -19.43
C LEU A 223 2.50 20.78 -19.72
N THR A 224 3.11 21.01 -20.88
CA THR A 224 4.41 20.42 -21.25
C THR A 224 5.50 20.91 -20.30
N GLY A 225 5.48 22.18 -19.92
CA GLY A 225 6.40 22.75 -18.94
C GLY A 225 6.22 22.15 -17.54
N GLN A 226 4.98 21.94 -17.11
CA GLN A 226 4.64 21.32 -15.84
C GLN A 226 5.06 19.85 -15.79
N ALA A 227 4.68 19.05 -16.78
CA ALA A 227 5.11 17.66 -16.91
C ALA A 227 6.65 17.54 -16.89
N ARG A 228 7.35 18.46 -17.58
CA ARG A 228 8.82 18.48 -17.60
C ARG A 228 9.41 18.68 -16.21
N ARG A 229 8.87 19.59 -15.40
CA ARG A 229 9.33 19.79 -14.01
C ARG A 229 9.14 18.51 -13.20
N TRP A 230 7.96 17.90 -13.30
CA TRP A 230 7.61 16.68 -12.59
C TRP A 230 8.45 15.46 -12.98
N VAL A 231 8.82 15.28 -14.26
CA VAL A 231 9.69 14.15 -14.65
C VAL A 231 11.19 14.43 -14.44
N SER A 232 11.56 15.64 -14.02
CA SER A 232 12.96 16.08 -13.85
C SER A 232 13.38 16.23 -12.38
N GLN A 233 12.87 15.37 -11.50
CA GLN A 233 13.11 15.49 -10.06
C GLN A 233 14.54 15.10 -9.66
N ASP A 234 15.21 16.01 -8.97
CA ASP A 234 16.52 15.75 -8.39
C ASP A 234 16.42 14.78 -7.21
N GLY A 235 17.27 13.76 -7.22
CA GLY A 235 17.33 12.79 -6.12
C GLY A 235 16.29 11.66 -6.20
N LEU A 236 15.52 11.55 -7.29
CA LEU A 236 14.61 10.42 -7.52
C LEU A 236 15.30 9.07 -7.30
N SER A 237 16.56 8.92 -7.73
CA SER A 237 17.33 7.68 -7.56
C SER A 237 18.34 7.70 -6.41
N ARG A 238 18.24 8.66 -5.48
CA ARG A 238 19.25 8.84 -4.42
C ARG A 238 19.29 7.61 -3.51
N GLY A 239 20.47 7.01 -3.38
CA GLY A 239 20.67 5.80 -2.57
C GLY A 239 20.12 4.52 -3.19
N MET A 240 19.67 4.53 -4.45
CA MET A 240 19.27 3.32 -5.16
C MET A 240 20.47 2.56 -5.73
N HIS A 241 20.29 1.26 -5.89
CA HIS A 241 21.20 0.42 -6.66
C HIS A 241 21.36 0.97 -8.10
N PRO A 242 22.57 0.91 -8.71
CA PRO A 242 22.81 1.46 -10.05
C PRO A 242 21.91 0.91 -11.16
N GLY A 243 21.47 -0.34 -11.01
CA GLY A 243 20.54 -1.00 -11.94
C GLY A 243 19.17 -0.30 -12.02
N PRO A 244 18.34 -0.33 -10.95
CA PRO A 244 17.05 0.38 -10.93
C PRO A 244 17.21 1.89 -11.15
N ALA A 245 18.27 2.51 -10.64
CA ALA A 245 18.57 3.92 -10.93
C ALA A 245 18.75 4.19 -12.43
N THR A 246 19.43 3.29 -13.16
CA THR A 246 19.58 3.40 -14.62
C THR A 246 18.23 3.31 -15.32
N VAL A 247 17.32 2.44 -14.87
CA VAL A 247 15.97 2.33 -15.43
C VAL A 247 15.21 3.66 -15.26
N LEU A 248 15.13 4.18 -14.03
CA LEU A 248 14.40 5.43 -13.74
C LEU A 248 14.97 6.64 -14.47
N HIS A 249 16.30 6.80 -14.49
CA HIS A 249 16.93 7.89 -15.25
C HIS A 249 16.66 7.79 -16.75
N THR A 250 16.62 6.56 -17.28
CA THR A 250 16.33 6.36 -18.70
C THR A 250 14.88 6.66 -19.01
N MET A 251 13.95 6.27 -18.13
CA MET A 251 12.53 6.61 -18.25
C MET A 251 12.33 8.13 -18.23
N ALA A 252 12.92 8.84 -17.26
CA ALA A 252 12.90 10.30 -17.18
C ALA A 252 13.48 10.97 -18.44
N ALA A 253 14.55 10.41 -19.03
CA ALA A 253 15.12 10.93 -20.27
C ALA A 253 14.20 10.71 -21.49
N LEU A 254 13.55 9.54 -21.58
CA LEU A 254 12.58 9.25 -22.64
C LEU A 254 11.33 10.14 -22.53
N LEU A 255 10.80 10.34 -21.32
CA LEU A 255 9.67 11.24 -21.06
C LEU A 255 10.00 12.68 -21.45
N ARG A 256 11.19 13.19 -21.10
CA ARG A 256 11.62 14.52 -21.55
C ARG A 256 11.72 14.63 -23.06
N ALA A 257 12.25 13.61 -23.74
CA ALA A 257 12.31 13.58 -25.20
C ALA A 257 10.90 13.52 -25.83
N GLN A 258 9.96 12.83 -25.19
CA GLN A 258 8.54 12.80 -25.58
C GLN A 258 7.92 14.18 -25.44
N LEU A 259 8.16 14.88 -24.32
CA LEU A 259 7.72 16.25 -24.08
C LEU A 259 8.34 17.26 -25.07
N ASP A 260 9.60 17.06 -25.50
CA ASP A 260 10.19 17.86 -26.59
C ASP A 260 9.44 17.66 -27.92
N ALA A 261 9.05 16.42 -28.21
CA ALA A 261 8.27 16.09 -29.41
C ALA A 261 6.85 16.68 -29.35
N ILE A 262 6.20 16.64 -28.18
CA ILE A 262 4.89 17.27 -27.93
C ILE A 262 4.99 18.79 -28.14
N GLY A 263 5.93 19.45 -27.46
CA GLY A 263 6.09 20.91 -27.56
C GLY A 263 6.42 21.39 -28.97
N SER A 264 7.05 20.54 -29.80
CA SER A 264 7.40 20.85 -31.19
C SER A 264 6.31 20.49 -32.21
N ALA A 265 5.27 19.77 -31.80
CA ALA A 265 4.27 19.23 -32.73
C ALA A 265 3.32 20.30 -33.31
N GLY A 266 3.07 21.38 -32.56
CA GLY A 266 2.13 22.42 -32.94
C GLY A 266 0.75 21.84 -33.31
N PRO A 267 0.11 22.33 -34.40
CA PRO A 267 -1.20 21.82 -34.85
C PRO A 267 -1.26 20.32 -35.15
N ALA A 268 -0.12 19.66 -35.41
CA ALA A 268 -0.10 18.23 -35.67
C ALA A 268 -0.44 17.40 -34.41
N LEU A 269 -0.30 17.97 -33.22
CA LEU A 269 -0.63 17.33 -31.94
C LEU A 269 -2.09 16.87 -31.87
N LEU A 270 -3.02 17.60 -32.50
CA LEU A 270 -4.45 17.26 -32.50
C LEU A 270 -4.82 16.22 -33.58
N ARG A 271 -3.85 15.73 -34.35
CA ARG A 271 -4.08 14.80 -35.47
C ARG A 271 -3.37 13.46 -35.31
N ARG A 272 -2.22 13.44 -34.65
CA ARG A 272 -1.43 12.22 -34.44
C ARG A 272 -0.53 12.35 -33.21
N PRO A 273 -0.25 11.24 -32.52
CA PRO A 273 0.66 11.23 -31.38
C PRO A 273 2.09 11.58 -31.85
N PRO A 274 2.74 12.59 -31.25
CA PRO A 274 4.12 12.94 -31.54
C PRO A 274 5.05 11.85 -31.00
N ARG A 275 6.20 11.63 -31.66
CA ARG A 275 7.20 10.65 -31.22
C ARG A 275 8.62 11.20 -31.35
N PRO A 276 9.50 10.95 -30.38
CA PRO A 276 10.92 11.25 -30.48
C PRO A 276 11.54 10.55 -31.68
N THR A 277 12.52 11.21 -32.31
CA THR A 277 13.25 10.60 -33.42
C THR A 277 13.99 9.34 -32.97
N LEU A 278 14.22 8.41 -33.90
CA LEU A 278 15.04 7.22 -33.65
C LEU A 278 16.45 7.58 -33.14
N GLY A 279 17.04 8.66 -33.65
CA GLY A 279 18.34 9.15 -33.21
C GLY A 279 18.33 9.61 -31.74
N THR A 280 17.31 10.36 -31.32
CA THR A 280 17.14 10.77 -29.92
C THR A 280 16.98 9.57 -29.00
N ARG A 281 16.11 8.61 -29.37
CA ARG A 281 15.90 7.37 -28.61
C ARG A 281 17.18 6.55 -28.50
N ALA A 282 17.94 6.42 -29.58
CA ALA A 282 19.20 5.68 -29.59
C ALA A 282 20.24 6.33 -28.65
N ARG A 283 20.37 7.66 -28.66
CA ARG A 283 21.29 8.39 -27.76
C ARG A 283 20.97 8.19 -26.28
N ILE A 284 19.71 7.94 -25.95
CA ILE A 284 19.26 7.66 -24.57
C ILE A 284 19.48 6.18 -24.22
N LEU A 285 18.99 5.27 -25.07
CA LEU A 285 18.92 3.83 -24.78
C LEU A 285 20.27 3.11 -24.89
N VAL A 286 21.13 3.46 -25.85
CA VAL A 286 22.43 2.79 -26.04
C VAL A 286 23.33 2.89 -24.80
N PRO A 287 23.61 4.09 -24.24
CA PRO A 287 24.42 4.17 -23.02
C PRO A 287 23.71 3.59 -21.80
N ALA A 288 22.37 3.63 -21.74
CA ALA A 288 21.61 2.99 -20.68
C ALA A 288 21.79 1.46 -20.67
N ARG A 289 21.74 0.81 -21.85
CA ARG A 289 21.98 -0.64 -21.99
C ARG A 289 23.38 -1.04 -21.51
N ALA A 290 24.40 -0.26 -21.85
CA ALA A 290 25.77 -0.52 -21.38
C ALA A 290 25.87 -0.41 -19.85
N ARG A 291 25.32 0.66 -19.25
CA ARG A 291 25.32 0.86 -17.79
C ARG A 291 24.55 -0.24 -17.06
N ALA A 292 23.36 -0.60 -17.56
CA ALA A 292 22.55 -1.67 -16.99
C ALA A 292 23.27 -3.02 -17.06
N ALA A 293 23.85 -3.37 -18.23
CA ALA A 293 24.61 -4.61 -18.38
C ALA A 293 25.78 -4.70 -17.40
N LEU A 294 26.54 -3.62 -17.24
CA LEU A 294 27.62 -3.54 -16.26
C LEU A 294 27.10 -3.71 -14.83
N ALA A 295 26.07 -2.95 -14.44
CA ALA A 295 25.48 -3.06 -13.10
C ALA A 295 25.07 -4.50 -12.79
N TRP A 296 24.34 -5.16 -13.69
CA TRP A 296 23.85 -6.52 -13.46
C TRP A 296 24.93 -7.60 -13.54
N SER A 297 26.02 -7.37 -14.26
CA SER A 297 27.19 -8.26 -14.24
C SER A 297 27.90 -8.30 -12.89
N LEU A 298 27.80 -7.21 -12.12
CA LEU A 298 28.45 -7.03 -10.81
C LEU A 298 27.52 -7.30 -9.63
N THR A 299 26.25 -7.60 -9.89
CA THR A 299 25.22 -7.77 -8.85
C THR A 299 24.86 -9.23 -8.69
N PRO A 300 25.11 -9.87 -7.54
CA PRO A 300 24.59 -11.20 -7.27
C PRO A 300 23.07 -11.15 -7.14
N LEU A 301 22.36 -12.03 -7.84
CA LEU A 301 20.90 -12.08 -7.83
C LEU A 301 20.39 -13.41 -7.29
N THR A 302 19.41 -13.34 -6.39
CA THR A 302 18.72 -14.53 -5.88
C THR A 302 17.50 -14.82 -6.74
N VAL A 303 17.56 -15.85 -7.59
CA VAL A 303 16.44 -16.18 -8.50
C VAL A 303 15.70 -17.42 -7.99
N PRO A 304 14.39 -17.33 -7.69
CA PRO A 304 13.60 -18.49 -7.31
C PRO A 304 13.57 -19.55 -8.42
N PRO A 305 13.63 -20.85 -8.07
CA PRO A 305 13.56 -21.94 -9.04
C PRO A 305 12.22 -21.92 -9.81
N ALA A 306 12.23 -22.46 -11.02
CA ALA A 306 11.00 -22.66 -11.78
C ALA A 306 10.13 -23.75 -11.13
N ARG A 307 8.81 -23.61 -11.23
CA ARG A 307 7.88 -24.62 -10.70
C ARG A 307 8.03 -25.93 -11.52
N PRO A 308 8.15 -27.11 -10.88
CA PRO A 308 8.13 -28.37 -11.61
C PRO A 308 6.75 -28.59 -12.26
N ALA A 309 6.75 -29.02 -13.52
CA ALA A 309 5.53 -29.40 -14.22
C ALA A 309 4.96 -30.67 -13.57
N GLY A 310 3.75 -30.58 -13.01
CA GLY A 310 2.99 -31.78 -12.61
C GLY A 310 2.95 -32.11 -11.11
N HIS A 311 3.23 -31.19 -10.20
CA HIS A 311 2.81 -31.38 -8.80
C HIS A 311 1.66 -30.42 -8.52
N GLY A 312 0.45 -30.96 -8.47
CA GLY A 312 -0.68 -30.29 -7.84
C GLY A 312 -0.21 -29.80 -6.48
N SER A 313 -0.22 -28.49 -6.28
CA SER A 313 -0.10 -27.93 -4.94
C SER A 313 -1.19 -28.58 -4.07
N PRO A 314 -0.93 -28.78 -2.76
CA PRO A 314 -1.96 -29.26 -1.84
C PRO A 314 -3.21 -28.40 -2.00
N PRO A 315 -4.41 -28.98 -1.84
CA PRO A 315 -5.64 -28.44 -2.43
C PRO A 315 -5.83 -26.96 -2.08
N PRO A 316 -6.30 -26.15 -3.04
CA PRO A 316 -6.56 -24.74 -2.79
C PRO A 316 -7.59 -24.62 -1.67
N ALA A 317 -7.32 -23.76 -0.70
CA ALA A 317 -8.34 -23.30 0.22
C ALA A 317 -9.41 -22.56 -0.60
N ASP A 318 -10.49 -23.28 -0.85
CA ASP A 318 -11.71 -22.91 -1.54
C ASP A 318 -12.16 -21.47 -1.22
N ARG A 319 -12.12 -20.60 -2.24
CA ARG A 319 -12.70 -19.24 -2.25
C ARG A 319 -13.77 -19.15 -3.33
N THR A 320 -14.78 -20.02 -3.25
CA THR A 320 -16.16 -19.52 -3.37
C THR A 320 -16.45 -18.64 -2.15
N ALA A 321 -17.59 -17.95 -2.07
CA ALA A 321 -18.07 -17.41 -0.79
C ALA A 321 -18.38 -18.58 0.19
N ARG A 322 -17.36 -19.33 0.58
CA ARG A 322 -17.28 -19.95 1.88
C ARG A 322 -16.90 -18.80 2.78
N THR A 323 -17.79 -18.45 3.68
CA THR A 323 -17.40 -18.05 5.03
C THR A 323 -16.14 -18.87 5.34
N ARG A 324 -14.95 -18.25 5.32
CA ARG A 324 -13.82 -18.83 6.06
C ARG A 324 -14.41 -18.87 7.46
N THR A 325 -14.87 -20.03 7.89
CA THR A 325 -15.25 -20.24 9.27
C THR A 325 -13.92 -20.19 10.00
N PHE A 326 -13.48 -18.97 10.30
CA PHE A 326 -12.42 -18.74 11.25
C PHE A 326 -12.77 -19.56 12.47
N ARG A 327 -11.77 -20.26 13.00
CA ARG A 327 -12.03 -21.05 14.20
C ARG A 327 -12.46 -20.08 15.29
N PRO A 328 -13.45 -20.45 16.12
CA PRO A 328 -13.65 -19.69 17.34
C PRO A 328 -12.34 -19.72 18.15
N PRO A 329 -12.04 -18.66 18.91
CA PRO A 329 -10.91 -18.70 19.83
C PRO A 329 -11.03 -19.91 20.77
N PRO A 330 -9.90 -20.50 21.20
CA PRO A 330 -9.93 -21.61 22.14
C PRO A 330 -10.61 -21.17 23.44
N PRO A 331 -11.49 -22.00 24.03
CA PRO A 331 -12.17 -21.65 25.27
C PRO A 331 -11.14 -21.47 26.39
N HIS A 332 -11.48 -20.63 27.38
CA HIS A 332 -10.67 -20.51 28.59
C HIS A 332 -10.47 -21.89 29.26
N PRO A 333 -9.27 -22.24 29.76
CA PRO A 333 -8.99 -23.54 30.38
C PRO A 333 -9.98 -23.92 31.50
N ASP A 334 -10.36 -22.96 32.33
CA ASP A 334 -11.32 -23.16 33.43
C ASP A 334 -12.80 -23.03 33.01
N GLY A 335 -13.09 -22.95 31.70
CA GLY A 335 -14.47 -22.88 31.18
C GLY A 335 -15.19 -21.54 31.35
N HIS A 336 -14.49 -20.49 31.79
CA HIS A 336 -15.04 -19.14 31.87
C HIS A 336 -15.53 -18.65 30.49
N ARG A 337 -16.59 -17.82 30.51
CA ARG A 337 -17.26 -17.25 29.34
C ARG A 337 -17.28 -15.72 29.48
N PRO A 338 -17.30 -14.98 28.35
CA PRO A 338 -17.44 -13.53 28.39
C PRO A 338 -18.77 -13.15 29.06
N PRO A 339 -18.83 -12.00 29.77
CA PRO A 339 -20.08 -11.45 30.27
C PRO A 339 -21.00 -11.06 29.10
N ASP A 340 -22.31 -11.16 29.32
CA ASP A 340 -23.31 -10.71 28.36
C ASP A 340 -23.45 -9.18 28.43
N ILE A 341 -22.92 -8.50 27.42
CA ILE A 341 -22.90 -7.04 27.30
C ILE A 341 -23.58 -6.65 25.99
N PRO A 342 -24.64 -5.81 26.04
CA PRO A 342 -25.27 -5.29 24.84
C PRO A 342 -24.25 -4.61 23.89
N PRO A 343 -24.31 -4.85 22.56
CA PRO A 343 -23.33 -4.32 21.61
C PRO A 343 -23.16 -2.78 21.64
N ASP A 344 -24.22 -2.04 21.97
CA ASP A 344 -24.22 -0.57 22.10
C ASP A 344 -23.49 -0.06 23.35
N ARG A 345 -23.20 -0.95 24.31
CA ARG A 345 -22.47 -0.65 25.55
C ARG A 345 -21.04 -1.17 25.55
N LEU A 346 -20.67 -2.01 24.58
CA LEU A 346 -19.31 -2.49 24.43
C LEU A 346 -18.41 -1.34 23.92
N PRO A 347 -17.21 -1.13 24.47
CA PRO A 347 -16.26 -0.20 23.88
C PRO A 347 -15.93 -0.66 22.45
N ALA A 348 -15.94 0.26 21.49
CA ALA A 348 -15.51 -0.02 20.12
C ALA A 348 -13.99 -0.26 20.07
N HIS A 349 -13.24 0.43 20.94
CA HIS A 349 -11.78 0.36 20.98
C HIS A 349 -11.21 0.31 22.40
N VAL A 350 -10.47 -0.75 22.69
CA VAL A 350 -9.68 -0.88 23.92
C VAL A 350 -8.19 -0.75 23.61
N ALA A 351 -7.48 0.13 24.31
CA ALA A 351 -6.03 0.26 24.24
C ALA A 351 -5.40 -0.27 25.54
N VAL A 352 -4.34 -1.08 25.45
CA VAL A 352 -3.74 -1.75 26.61
C VAL A 352 -2.26 -1.40 26.76
N ILE A 353 -1.88 -0.90 27.93
CA ILE A 353 -0.48 -0.75 28.35
C ILE A 353 -0.10 -1.95 29.21
N MET A 354 0.70 -2.84 28.62
CA MET A 354 1.09 -4.14 29.17
C MET A 354 2.29 -4.01 30.13
N ASP A 355 2.09 -3.33 31.26
CA ASP A 355 3.16 -3.03 32.22
C ASP A 355 3.30 -4.14 33.28
N GLY A 356 4.49 -4.25 33.86
CA GLY A 356 4.81 -5.16 34.96
C GLY A 356 5.66 -6.38 34.57
N ASN A 357 5.98 -6.59 33.29
CA ASN A 357 6.77 -7.75 32.83
C ASN A 357 8.11 -7.93 33.58
N GLY A 358 8.93 -6.88 33.63
CA GLY A 358 10.23 -6.93 34.32
C GLY A 358 10.08 -7.12 35.84
N ARG A 359 9.16 -6.38 36.47
CA ARG A 359 8.86 -6.50 37.91
C ARG A 359 8.39 -7.92 38.28
N TRP A 360 7.60 -8.54 37.42
CA TRP A 360 7.10 -9.90 37.61
C TRP A 360 8.24 -10.93 37.64
N ALA A 361 9.22 -10.78 36.74
CA ALA A 361 10.39 -11.64 36.68
C ALA A 361 11.30 -11.42 37.90
N GLU A 362 11.56 -10.16 38.27
CA GLU A 362 12.36 -9.79 39.44
C GLU A 362 11.77 -10.36 40.74
N GLN A 363 10.45 -10.24 40.95
CA GLN A 363 9.76 -10.79 42.12
C GLN A 363 9.90 -12.32 42.23
N ARG A 364 10.22 -13.01 41.14
CA ARG A 364 10.38 -14.46 41.06
C ARG A 364 11.85 -14.89 40.92
N GLY A 365 12.80 -13.95 41.02
CA GLY A 365 14.24 -14.22 40.86
C GLY A 365 14.62 -14.65 39.44
N LEU A 366 13.82 -14.30 38.43
CA LEU A 366 14.03 -14.64 37.03
C LEU A 366 14.63 -13.47 36.23
N PRO A 367 15.35 -13.74 35.13
CA PRO A 367 15.75 -12.71 34.18
C PRO A 367 14.54 -11.98 33.57
N ARG A 368 14.68 -10.67 33.30
CA ARG A 368 13.58 -9.82 32.80
C ARG A 368 12.91 -10.34 31.51
N HIS A 369 13.67 -10.97 30.62
CA HIS A 369 13.13 -11.55 29.38
C HIS A 369 12.13 -12.69 29.63
N GLU A 370 12.20 -13.40 30.76
CA GLU A 370 11.21 -14.41 31.13
C GLU A 370 9.85 -13.79 31.46
N GLY A 371 9.86 -12.60 32.07
CA GLY A 371 8.64 -11.81 32.26
C GLY A 371 7.98 -11.43 30.94
N HIS A 372 8.77 -11.03 29.95
CA HIS A 372 8.27 -10.74 28.60
C HIS A 372 7.70 -11.99 27.89
N ARG A 373 8.34 -13.15 28.04
CA ARG A 373 7.85 -14.43 27.52
C ARG A 373 6.50 -14.80 28.14
N ALA A 374 6.36 -14.67 29.45
CA ALA A 374 5.07 -14.89 30.13
C ALA A 374 4.03 -13.85 29.68
N GLY A 375 4.44 -12.59 29.48
CA GLY A 375 3.61 -11.55 28.91
C GLY A 375 3.07 -11.85 27.50
N ALA A 376 3.83 -12.53 26.64
CA ALA A 376 3.33 -12.97 25.33
C ALA A 376 2.17 -13.99 25.46
N THR A 377 2.18 -14.81 26.52
CA THR A 377 1.06 -15.73 26.81
C THR A 377 -0.19 -14.94 27.20
N ALA A 378 -0.04 -13.92 28.06
CA ALA A 378 -1.14 -13.02 28.43
C ALA A 378 -1.72 -12.27 27.21
N VAL A 379 -0.88 -11.84 26.25
CA VAL A 379 -1.34 -11.26 24.97
C VAL A 379 -2.29 -12.19 24.23
N ARG A 380 -1.91 -13.47 24.08
CA ARG A 380 -2.73 -14.46 23.38
C ARG A 380 -4.09 -14.62 24.06
N GLU A 381 -4.11 -14.71 25.39
CA GLU A 381 -5.35 -14.80 26.15
C GLU A 381 -6.23 -13.55 26.00
N VAL A 382 -5.66 -12.36 26.10
CA VAL A 382 -6.41 -11.10 25.92
C VAL A 382 -6.98 -11.00 24.50
N VAL A 383 -6.26 -11.43 23.46
CA VAL A 383 -6.76 -11.47 22.08
C VAL A 383 -7.90 -12.49 21.92
N HIS A 384 -7.79 -13.67 22.53
CA HIS A 384 -8.89 -14.64 22.57
C HIS A 384 -10.12 -14.05 23.26
N GLY A 385 -9.94 -13.40 24.42
CA GLY A 385 -11.01 -12.74 25.15
C GLY A 385 -11.69 -11.63 24.37
N ALA A 386 -10.92 -10.84 23.63
CA ALA A 386 -11.42 -9.77 22.77
C ALA A 386 -12.29 -10.32 21.63
N LEU A 387 -11.86 -11.42 21.00
CA LEU A 387 -12.69 -12.11 20.00
C LEU A 387 -13.96 -12.70 20.61
N GLU A 388 -13.87 -13.36 21.77
CA GLU A 388 -15.02 -13.99 22.44
C GLU A 388 -16.11 -12.99 22.82
N ILE A 389 -15.72 -11.78 23.27
CA ILE A 389 -16.67 -10.73 23.66
C ILE A 389 -17.14 -9.86 22.47
N GLY A 390 -16.59 -10.06 21.27
CA GLY A 390 -16.96 -9.31 20.07
C GLY A 390 -16.32 -7.92 19.96
N LEU A 391 -15.18 -7.68 20.62
CA LEU A 391 -14.45 -6.42 20.53
C LEU A 391 -13.94 -6.18 19.09
N ARG A 392 -14.09 -4.95 18.60
CA ARG A 392 -13.76 -4.60 17.20
C ARG A 392 -12.31 -4.11 17.06
N HIS A 393 -11.81 -3.34 18.01
CA HIS A 393 -10.45 -2.80 18.01
C HIS A 393 -9.75 -3.04 19.34
N LEU A 394 -8.56 -3.65 19.26
CA LEU A 394 -7.65 -3.84 20.38
C LEU A 394 -6.27 -3.29 19.98
N THR A 395 -5.75 -2.32 20.73
CA THR A 395 -4.42 -1.76 20.47
C THR A 395 -3.48 -2.02 21.65
N LEU A 396 -2.35 -2.69 21.41
CA LEU A 396 -1.42 -3.12 22.44
C LEU A 396 -0.13 -2.30 22.40
N TYR A 397 0.29 -1.76 23.55
CA TYR A 397 1.56 -1.04 23.66
C TYR A 397 2.73 -2.00 23.84
N THR A 398 3.25 -2.53 22.73
CA THR A 398 4.22 -3.62 22.70
C THR A 398 5.66 -3.17 22.91
N PHE A 399 6.09 -2.09 22.26
CA PHE A 399 7.44 -1.53 22.40
C PHE A 399 7.43 -0.02 22.13
N SER A 400 7.87 0.79 23.09
CA SER A 400 7.86 2.25 22.96
C SER A 400 9.16 2.84 22.43
N THR A 401 9.11 4.07 21.91
CA THR A 401 10.30 4.84 21.53
C THR A 401 11.26 5.08 22.71
N GLU A 402 10.76 5.09 23.94
CA GLU A 402 11.56 5.26 25.15
C GLU A 402 12.22 3.94 25.58
N ASN A 403 11.73 2.78 25.13
CA ASN A 403 12.32 1.48 25.48
C ASN A 403 13.71 1.26 24.88
N TRP A 404 14.10 2.05 23.87
CA TRP A 404 15.47 2.07 23.37
C TRP A 404 16.53 2.53 24.39
N HIS A 405 16.12 3.15 25.51
CA HIS A 405 17.04 3.52 26.60
C HIS A 405 17.31 2.39 27.59
N ARG A 406 16.71 1.21 27.40
CA ARG A 406 16.99 0.02 28.21
C ARG A 406 18.34 -0.58 27.83
N ASP A 407 18.76 -1.59 28.60
CA ASP A 407 19.92 -2.38 28.26
C ASP A 407 19.78 -3.00 26.85
N PRO A 408 20.82 -2.94 25.99
CA PRO A 408 20.77 -3.48 24.63
C PRO A 408 20.38 -4.95 24.56
N GLU A 409 20.82 -5.79 25.50
CA GLU A 409 20.47 -7.22 25.52
C GLU A 409 18.97 -7.42 25.82
N GLU A 410 18.39 -6.58 26.69
CA GLU A 410 16.94 -6.58 26.94
C GLU A 410 16.16 -6.14 25.69
N VAL A 411 16.64 -5.12 24.98
CA VAL A 411 16.02 -4.65 23.73
C VAL A 411 16.01 -5.76 22.68
N ASP A 412 17.17 -6.38 22.42
CA ASP A 412 17.30 -7.47 21.45
C ASP A 412 16.40 -8.65 21.82
N ALA A 413 16.36 -9.04 23.09
CA ALA A 413 15.49 -10.13 23.57
C ALA A 413 14.00 -9.84 23.34
N ILE A 414 13.55 -8.59 23.52
CA ILE A 414 12.17 -8.20 23.26
C ILE A 414 11.87 -8.23 21.75
N LEU A 415 12.75 -7.67 20.92
CA LEU A 415 12.55 -7.66 19.47
C LEU A 415 12.54 -9.08 18.88
N ASP A 416 13.40 -9.96 19.38
CA ASP A 416 13.40 -11.37 19.01
C ASP A 416 12.13 -12.11 19.46
N LEU A 417 11.58 -11.75 20.62
CA LEU A 417 10.28 -12.28 21.05
C LEU A 417 9.16 -11.82 20.12
N VAL A 418 9.10 -10.53 19.79
CA VAL A 418 8.13 -9.98 18.82
C VAL A 418 8.26 -10.71 17.49
N ARG A 419 9.49 -10.89 16.99
CA ARG A 419 9.75 -11.66 15.76
C ARG A 419 9.16 -13.06 15.83
N ARG A 420 9.40 -13.81 16.92
CA ARG A 420 8.85 -15.16 17.11
C ARG A 420 7.32 -15.17 17.10
N GLU A 421 6.67 -14.29 17.85
CA GLU A 421 5.20 -14.22 17.89
C GLU A 421 4.59 -13.94 16.51
N VAL A 422 5.24 -13.09 15.71
CA VAL A 422 4.80 -12.73 14.36
C VAL A 422 5.10 -13.85 13.34
N VAL A 423 6.17 -14.61 13.53
CA VAL A 423 6.48 -15.80 12.71
C VAL A 423 5.50 -16.93 13.01
N ASP A 424 5.29 -17.23 14.29
CA ASP A 424 4.42 -18.33 14.74
C ASP A 424 2.95 -18.05 14.40
N ASP A 425 2.54 -16.77 14.44
CA ASP A 425 1.19 -16.29 14.11
C ASP A 425 0.10 -17.14 14.80
N PRO A 426 0.02 -17.09 16.14
CA PRO A 426 -0.95 -17.88 16.90
C PRO A 426 -2.41 -17.56 16.52
N PHE A 427 -2.64 -16.44 15.83
CA PHE A 427 -3.95 -15.96 15.39
C PHE A 427 -4.24 -16.29 13.92
N ARG A 428 -3.42 -17.11 13.27
CA ARG A 428 -3.53 -17.44 11.84
C ARG A 428 -4.91 -17.98 11.45
N ASP A 429 -5.52 -18.79 12.30
CA ASP A 429 -6.81 -19.44 12.05
C ASP A 429 -8.02 -18.69 12.62
N LEU A 430 -7.78 -17.56 13.31
CA LEU A 430 -8.79 -16.70 13.91
C LEU A 430 -9.10 -15.49 13.01
N ASP A 431 -10.23 -14.83 13.23
CA ASP A 431 -10.66 -13.64 12.47
C ASP A 431 -9.99 -12.35 13.01
N VAL A 432 -8.66 -12.32 13.03
CA VAL A 432 -7.85 -11.19 13.54
C VAL A 432 -7.13 -10.48 12.39
N ARG A 433 -7.51 -9.22 12.11
CA ARG A 433 -6.75 -8.29 11.26
C ARG A 433 -5.60 -7.71 12.07
N LEU A 434 -4.37 -8.13 11.76
CA LEU A 434 -3.16 -7.60 12.38
C LEU A 434 -2.81 -6.26 11.74
N ARG A 435 -2.37 -5.31 12.55
CA ARG A 435 -1.80 -4.03 12.11
C ARG A 435 -0.59 -3.70 12.95
N TRP A 436 0.44 -3.16 12.33
CA TRP A 436 1.58 -2.60 13.04
C TRP A 436 1.46 -1.09 13.13
N HIS A 437 1.76 -0.49 14.28
CA HIS A 437 1.80 0.96 14.42
C HIS A 437 3.12 1.40 15.05
N GLY A 438 3.92 2.21 14.36
CA GLY A 438 5.29 2.48 14.81
C GLY A 438 6.17 3.20 13.81
N ARG A 439 7.50 3.08 13.97
CA ARG A 439 8.51 3.57 13.01
C ARG A 439 9.28 2.39 12.40
N THR A 440 9.55 2.47 11.11
CA THR A 440 10.43 1.55 10.39
C THR A 440 11.91 1.80 10.66
N GLY A 441 12.29 3.04 11.00
CA GLY A 441 13.70 3.48 10.91
C GLY A 441 14.67 2.91 11.96
N ARG A 442 14.21 2.34 13.07
CA ARG A 442 15.07 1.76 14.12
C ARG A 442 14.92 0.26 14.29
N LEU A 443 13.86 -0.33 13.73
CA LEU A 443 13.67 -1.78 13.77
C LEU A 443 14.60 -2.47 12.76
N PRO A 444 15.03 -3.71 13.05
CA PRO A 444 15.65 -4.55 12.04
C PRO A 444 14.79 -4.62 10.77
N PRO A 445 15.36 -4.42 9.56
CA PRO A 445 14.58 -4.38 8.32
C PRO A 445 13.72 -5.62 8.10
N ASP A 446 14.27 -6.80 8.41
CA ASP A 446 13.60 -8.08 8.26
C ASP A 446 12.41 -8.27 9.23
N LEU A 447 12.45 -7.66 10.42
CA LEU A 447 11.31 -7.60 11.33
C LEU A 447 10.22 -6.65 10.79
N SER A 448 10.62 -5.50 10.24
CA SER A 448 9.68 -4.56 9.62
C SER A 448 8.96 -5.20 8.43
N ASP A 449 9.70 -5.88 7.55
CA ASP A 449 9.15 -6.59 6.38
C ASP A 449 8.16 -7.69 6.81
N LEU A 450 8.48 -8.40 7.90
CA LEU A 450 7.63 -9.43 8.45
C LEU A 450 6.31 -8.85 9.03
N LEU A 451 6.39 -7.75 9.77
CA LEU A 451 5.22 -7.05 10.29
C LEU A 451 4.31 -6.56 9.14
N ASP A 452 4.88 -5.93 8.12
CA ASP A 452 4.15 -5.49 6.93
C ASP A 452 3.51 -6.66 6.18
N LEU A 453 4.22 -7.79 6.06
CA LEU A 453 3.69 -9.01 5.44
C LEU A 453 2.45 -9.53 6.21
N ARG A 454 2.49 -9.56 7.54
CA ARG A 454 1.35 -10.01 8.36
C ARG A 454 0.18 -9.03 8.32
N GLU A 455 0.44 -7.73 8.34
CA GLU A 455 -0.61 -6.72 8.19
C GLU A 455 -1.33 -6.88 6.84
N ARG A 456 -0.58 -7.00 5.74
CA ARG A 456 -1.17 -7.23 4.41
C ARG A 456 -1.94 -8.55 4.35
N GLY A 457 -1.36 -9.64 4.86
CA GLY A 457 -1.96 -10.98 4.81
C GLY A 457 -3.24 -11.15 5.61
N THR A 458 -3.54 -10.23 6.53
CA THR A 458 -4.72 -10.27 7.40
C THR A 458 -5.72 -9.13 7.15
N ARG A 459 -5.46 -8.25 6.17
CA ARG A 459 -6.22 -7.02 5.93
C ARG A 459 -7.72 -7.19 5.66
N THR A 460 -8.14 -8.34 5.13
CA THR A 460 -9.55 -8.63 4.79
C THR A 460 -10.34 -9.22 5.96
N ARG A 461 -9.69 -9.48 7.09
CA ARG A 461 -10.34 -10.00 8.30
C ARG A 461 -11.13 -8.91 8.98
N THR A 462 -12.27 -9.29 9.55
CA THR A 462 -13.27 -8.34 10.05
C THR A 462 -13.66 -8.57 11.49
N GLY A 463 -13.18 -9.64 12.14
CA GLY A 463 -13.56 -9.98 13.52
C GLY A 463 -13.00 -8.97 14.52
N LEU A 464 -11.69 -9.01 14.71
CA LEU A 464 -10.93 -8.10 15.59
C LEU A 464 -9.81 -7.42 14.80
N THR A 465 -9.70 -6.09 14.86
CA THR A 465 -8.51 -5.37 14.43
C THR A 465 -7.54 -5.28 15.61
N LEU A 466 -6.46 -6.06 15.56
CA LEU A 466 -5.39 -6.06 16.54
C LEU A 466 -4.24 -5.17 16.07
N THR A 467 -4.07 -4.01 16.70
CA THR A 467 -2.98 -3.09 16.41
C THR A 467 -1.84 -3.28 17.41
N MET A 468 -0.66 -3.63 16.93
CA MET A 468 0.55 -3.78 17.73
C MET A 468 1.40 -2.52 17.60
N CYS A 469 1.54 -1.78 18.70
CA CYS A 469 2.38 -0.58 18.74
C CYS A 469 3.83 -0.96 19.05
N ILE A 470 4.69 -1.00 18.03
CA ILE A 470 6.10 -1.43 18.12
C ILE A 470 7.00 -0.33 17.58
N ASP A 471 7.97 0.12 18.38
CA ASP A 471 8.67 1.40 18.17
C ASP A 471 7.68 2.56 18.05
N TYR A 472 6.72 2.64 18.99
CA TYR A 472 5.69 3.67 18.97
C TYR A 472 5.91 4.74 20.05
N GLY A 473 5.72 6.01 19.67
CA GLY A 473 5.67 7.14 20.59
C GLY A 473 4.67 8.18 20.10
N GLY A 474 3.70 8.54 20.93
CA GLY A 474 2.62 9.46 20.55
C GLY A 474 3.10 10.86 20.19
N ARG A 475 4.05 11.42 20.92
CA ARG A 475 4.70 12.70 20.56
C ARG A 475 5.37 12.64 19.19
N ASP A 476 6.02 11.52 18.85
CA ASP A 476 6.64 11.35 17.53
C ASP A 476 5.57 11.24 16.44
N GLU A 477 4.50 10.49 16.67
CA GLU A 477 3.34 10.43 15.78
C GLU A 477 2.79 11.82 15.49
N LEU A 478 2.44 12.60 16.53
CA LEU A 478 1.93 13.96 16.38
C LEU A 478 2.93 14.88 15.65
N THR A 479 4.22 14.77 15.95
CA THR A 479 5.26 15.57 15.30
C THR A 479 5.38 15.23 13.82
N ARG A 480 5.32 13.94 13.44
CA ARG A 480 5.38 13.51 12.04
C ARG A 480 4.14 13.94 11.27
N THR A 481 2.96 13.88 11.90
CA THR A 481 1.70 14.39 11.32
C THR A 481 1.76 15.89 11.11
N ALA A 482 2.19 16.66 12.11
CA ALA A 482 2.37 18.12 11.97
C ALA A 482 3.38 18.46 10.87
N ALA A 483 4.50 17.73 10.78
CA ALA A 483 5.48 17.91 9.70
C ALA A 483 4.90 17.56 8.32
N ALA A 484 4.04 16.54 8.21
CA ALA A 484 3.36 16.18 6.98
C ALA A 484 2.39 17.29 6.53
N LEU A 485 1.57 17.81 7.46
CA LEU A 485 0.67 18.94 7.21
C LEU A 485 1.44 20.18 6.77
N ALA A 486 2.52 20.53 7.47
CA ALA A 486 3.35 21.69 7.13
C ALA A 486 3.98 21.58 5.73
N ARG A 487 4.42 20.38 5.31
CA ARG A 487 4.91 20.16 3.94
C ARG A 487 3.81 20.37 2.91
N ARG A 488 2.61 19.83 3.15
CA ARG A 488 1.44 20.00 2.27
C ARG A 488 1.00 21.46 2.16
N ALA A 489 0.98 22.18 3.28
CA ALA A 489 0.72 23.61 3.30
C ALA A 489 1.76 24.40 2.48
N ARG A 490 3.05 24.12 2.69
CA ARG A 490 4.14 24.75 1.92
C ARG A 490 4.06 24.45 0.42
N ALA A 491 3.58 23.26 0.05
CA ALA A 491 3.35 22.86 -1.34
C ALA A 491 2.06 23.46 -1.95
N GLY A 492 1.31 24.28 -1.19
CA GLY A 492 0.06 24.90 -1.64
C GLY A 492 -1.12 23.92 -1.72
N HIS A 493 -1.02 22.75 -1.11
CA HIS A 493 -2.08 21.73 -1.11
C HIS A 493 -3.05 21.84 0.06
N LEU A 494 -2.73 22.66 1.06
CA LEU A 494 -3.56 22.96 2.22
C LEU A 494 -3.40 24.45 2.54
N ASP A 495 -4.50 25.10 2.91
CA ASP A 495 -4.46 26.40 3.56
C ASP A 495 -4.17 26.20 5.05
N PRO A 496 -3.04 26.70 5.60
CA PRO A 496 -2.73 26.60 7.02
C PRO A 496 -3.85 27.12 7.94
N ASP A 497 -4.59 28.13 7.49
CA ASP A 497 -5.62 28.80 8.28
C ASP A 497 -6.93 27.97 8.36
N LEU A 498 -7.06 26.93 7.53
CA LEU A 498 -8.22 26.04 7.47
C LEU A 498 -7.97 24.67 8.09
N ILE A 499 -6.79 24.40 8.65
CA ILE A 499 -6.47 23.09 9.25
C ILE A 499 -7.30 22.87 10.52
N GLY A 500 -8.21 21.89 10.48
CA GLY A 500 -9.00 21.47 11.64
C GLY A 500 -8.56 20.14 12.27
N GLU A 501 -9.29 19.70 13.31
CA GLU A 501 -9.05 18.40 13.97
C GLU A 501 -9.23 17.22 13.02
N GLU A 502 -10.23 17.27 12.14
CA GLU A 502 -10.45 16.23 11.11
C GLU A 502 -9.29 16.14 10.11
N ASP A 503 -8.74 17.28 9.70
CA ASP A 503 -7.57 17.32 8.82
C ASP A 503 -6.38 16.69 9.52
N PHE A 504 -6.17 17.02 10.79
CA PHE A 504 -5.10 16.42 11.58
C PHE A 504 -5.28 14.89 11.68
N ALA A 505 -6.49 14.42 12.00
CA ALA A 505 -6.80 12.99 12.12
C ALA A 505 -6.57 12.24 10.80
N ARG A 506 -6.98 12.81 9.65
CA ARG A 506 -6.74 12.23 8.31
C ARG A 506 -5.25 12.09 7.95
N HIS A 507 -4.39 12.89 8.59
CA HIS A 507 -2.94 12.86 8.37
C HIS A 507 -2.16 12.12 9.47
N LEU A 508 -2.85 11.48 10.42
CA LEU A 508 -2.22 10.49 11.30
C LEU A 508 -1.74 9.30 10.47
N PRO A 509 -0.70 8.56 10.92
CA PRO A 509 -0.25 7.37 10.21
C PRO A 509 -1.31 6.28 10.08
N ARG A 510 -2.35 6.30 10.94
CA ARG A 510 -3.46 5.35 11.00
C ARG A 510 -4.79 6.12 11.06
N PRO A 511 -5.22 6.78 9.97
CA PRO A 511 -6.39 7.66 9.98
C PRO A 511 -7.72 6.92 10.13
N ASP A 512 -7.73 5.60 9.94
CA ASP A 512 -8.89 4.71 10.13
C ASP A 512 -8.96 4.10 11.56
N MET A 513 -8.04 4.48 12.46
CA MET A 513 -8.11 4.05 13.86
C MET A 513 -9.17 4.87 14.60
N PRO A 514 -10.19 4.24 15.22
CA PRO A 514 -11.16 4.97 16.01
C PRO A 514 -10.54 5.50 17.29
N ASP A 515 -11.20 6.48 17.92
CA ASP A 515 -10.87 6.91 19.27
C ASP A 515 -10.88 5.73 20.25
N VAL A 516 -10.05 5.82 21.28
CA VAL A 516 -9.98 4.82 22.35
C VAL A 516 -11.13 5.10 23.33
N ASP A 517 -12.02 4.14 23.51
CA ASP A 517 -13.07 4.22 24.52
C ASP A 517 -12.52 3.90 25.92
N LEU A 518 -11.65 2.90 26.00
CA LEU A 518 -11.09 2.39 27.25
C LEU A 518 -9.58 2.20 27.10
N LEU A 519 -8.81 2.93 27.90
CA LEU A 519 -7.38 2.66 28.11
C LEU A 519 -7.22 1.84 29.39
N TRP A 520 -6.78 0.59 29.24
CA TRP A 520 -6.45 -0.29 30.35
C TRP A 520 -4.93 -0.37 30.54
N ARG A 521 -4.47 -0.18 31.78
CA ARG A 521 -3.06 -0.37 32.13
C ARG A 521 -2.91 -1.25 33.36
N THR A 522 -2.01 -2.23 33.26
CA THR A 522 -1.60 -3.12 34.36
C THR A 522 -0.45 -2.54 35.19
N GLY A 523 -0.11 -3.18 36.31
CA GLY A 523 1.07 -2.90 37.11
C GLY A 523 1.00 -1.64 37.99
N ASP A 524 -0.21 -1.21 38.37
CA ASP A 524 -0.52 -0.13 39.34
C ASP A 524 -0.04 1.29 38.96
N GLU A 525 0.44 1.47 37.74
CA GLU A 525 1.01 2.74 37.30
C GLU A 525 -0.04 3.63 36.62
N GLN A 526 -0.31 4.80 37.19
CA GLN A 526 -1.42 5.67 36.76
C GLN A 526 -0.98 6.75 35.77
N ARG A 527 -0.51 6.35 34.59
CA ARG A 527 -0.17 7.27 33.49
C ARG A 527 -0.41 6.61 32.13
N ILE A 528 -0.55 7.40 31.07
CA ILE A 528 -0.70 6.89 29.70
C ILE A 528 0.64 6.65 28.98
N SER A 529 1.76 7.11 29.56
CA SER A 529 3.12 6.85 29.04
C SER A 529 3.31 7.16 27.55
N ASN A 530 2.82 8.30 27.03
CA ASN A 530 2.97 8.66 25.61
C ASN A 530 2.22 7.72 24.63
N PHE A 531 1.27 6.92 25.12
CA PHE A 531 0.49 5.99 24.32
C PHE A 531 -0.77 6.65 23.73
N LEU A 532 -0.88 6.70 22.40
CA LEU A 532 -2.03 7.20 21.65
C LEU A 532 -2.63 8.53 22.18
N PRO A 533 -1.83 9.59 22.41
CA PRO A 533 -2.31 10.82 23.04
C PRO A 533 -3.45 11.50 22.27
N TRP A 534 -3.49 11.35 20.94
CA TRP A 534 -4.62 11.82 20.12
C TRP A 534 -5.89 11.01 20.43
N HIS A 535 -5.83 9.70 20.16
CA HIS A 535 -6.99 8.80 20.27
C HIS A 535 -7.47 8.60 21.72
N THR A 536 -6.66 8.90 22.73
CA THR A 536 -7.00 8.71 24.16
C THR A 536 -7.51 9.97 24.84
N ALA A 537 -7.66 11.08 24.10
CA ALA A 537 -8.09 12.36 24.66
C ALA A 537 -9.40 12.29 25.47
N TYR A 538 -10.33 11.43 25.03
CA TYR A 538 -11.62 11.20 25.70
C TYR A 538 -11.78 9.77 26.26
N ALA A 539 -10.69 9.00 26.32
CA ALA A 539 -10.74 7.62 26.78
C ALA A 539 -11.05 7.54 28.28
N GLU A 540 -11.83 6.53 28.65
CA GLU A 540 -11.93 6.13 30.04
C GLU A 540 -10.64 5.43 30.47
N LEU A 541 -10.05 5.86 31.58
CA LEU A 541 -8.83 5.27 32.12
C LEU A 541 -9.17 4.21 33.17
N HIS A 542 -8.59 3.02 33.01
CA HIS A 542 -8.72 1.89 33.94
C HIS A 542 -7.33 1.35 34.30
N PHE A 543 -6.97 1.45 35.58
CA PHE A 543 -5.68 0.99 36.09
C PHE A 543 -5.91 -0.21 37.02
N THR A 544 -5.13 -1.28 36.82
CA THR A 544 -5.18 -2.48 37.67
C THR A 544 -3.83 -2.74 38.32
N PRO A 545 -3.81 -3.22 39.58
CA PRO A 545 -2.56 -3.47 40.29
C PRO A 545 -1.80 -4.70 39.78
N ASP A 546 -2.52 -5.67 39.17
CA ASP A 546 -1.95 -6.92 38.67
C ASP A 546 -0.86 -6.67 37.62
N LEU A 547 0.23 -7.44 37.68
CA LEU A 547 1.30 -7.38 36.67
C LEU A 547 0.86 -8.10 35.39
N TRP A 548 1.25 -7.57 34.22
CA TRP A 548 0.82 -8.12 32.92
C TRP A 548 0.96 -9.65 32.79
N PRO A 549 2.06 -10.30 33.20
CA PRO A 549 2.18 -11.75 33.04
C PRO A 549 1.20 -12.59 33.87
N ASP A 550 0.58 -12.02 34.91
CA ASP A 550 -0.46 -12.69 35.71
C ASP A 550 -1.88 -12.42 35.17
N THR A 551 -2.02 -11.65 34.07
CA THR A 551 -3.33 -11.36 33.45
C THR A 551 -3.74 -12.35 32.36
N ASP A 552 -5.05 -12.42 32.13
CA ASP A 552 -5.70 -13.23 31.10
C ASP A 552 -6.96 -12.54 30.57
N ARG A 553 -7.76 -13.24 29.75
CA ARG A 553 -9.02 -12.71 29.19
C ARG A 553 -10.05 -12.26 30.22
N ARG A 554 -10.06 -12.82 31.43
CA ARG A 554 -11.03 -12.44 32.48
C ARG A 554 -10.79 -11.03 32.96
N HIS A 555 -9.52 -10.62 33.01
CA HIS A 555 -9.12 -9.27 33.37
C HIS A 555 -9.56 -8.26 32.31
N LEU A 556 -9.43 -8.61 31.03
CA LEU A 556 -9.99 -7.79 29.93
C LEU A 556 -11.50 -7.63 30.09
N TRP A 557 -12.23 -8.73 30.31
CA TRP A 557 -13.68 -8.68 30.48
C TRP A 557 -14.11 -7.88 31.70
N GLN A 558 -13.34 -7.94 32.79
CA GLN A 558 -13.58 -7.14 33.98
C GLN A 558 -13.35 -5.65 33.73
N ALA A 559 -12.30 -5.29 32.98
CA ALA A 559 -12.04 -3.90 32.57
C ALA A 559 -13.19 -3.36 31.72
N ILE A 560 -13.64 -4.13 30.72
CA ILE A 560 -14.78 -3.80 29.87
C ILE A 560 -16.07 -3.69 30.70
N THR A 561 -16.32 -4.64 31.60
CA THR A 561 -17.50 -4.60 32.50
C THR A 561 -17.48 -3.34 33.36
N THR A 562 -16.31 -2.95 33.87
CA THR A 562 -16.15 -1.72 34.67
C THR A 562 -16.50 -0.48 33.84
N TYR A 563 -15.99 -0.39 32.60
CA TYR A 563 -16.36 0.66 31.65
C TYR A 563 -17.88 0.74 31.46
N THR A 564 -18.55 -0.40 31.24
CA THR A 564 -20.01 -0.40 31.01
C THR A 564 -20.84 0.06 32.21
N ARG A 565 -20.31 -0.05 33.44
CA ARG A 565 -21.01 0.35 34.66
C ARG A 565 -20.92 1.85 34.94
N ARG A 566 -19.97 2.56 34.32
CA ARG A 566 -19.85 4.00 34.50
C ARG A 566 -20.98 4.68 33.71
N GLN A 567 -21.75 5.53 34.38
CA GLN A 567 -22.72 6.39 33.69
C GLN A 567 -21.94 7.35 32.80
N ARG A 568 -22.14 7.31 31.48
CA ARG A 568 -21.62 8.32 30.56
C ARG A 568 -22.14 9.68 31.03
N ARG A 569 -21.25 10.50 31.62
CA ARG A 569 -21.56 11.90 31.90
C ARG A 569 -21.57 12.61 30.55
N HIS A 570 -22.76 12.75 29.97
CA HIS A 570 -22.95 13.41 28.68
C HIS A 570 -22.38 14.84 28.72
N GLY A 571 -21.24 15.04 28.05
CA GLY A 571 -20.84 16.34 27.51
C GLY A 571 -21.49 16.61 26.14
N THR A 572 -22.18 15.62 25.57
CA THR A 572 -22.95 15.75 24.33
C THR A 572 -24.41 16.04 24.66
N VAL A 573 -24.82 17.27 24.38
CA VAL A 573 -26.22 17.70 24.38
C VAL A 573 -26.98 16.82 23.38
N PRO A 574 -28.11 16.19 23.78
CA PRO A 574 -28.96 15.50 22.82
C PRO A 574 -29.51 16.51 21.82
N ALA A 575 -29.28 16.29 20.52
CA ALA A 575 -30.04 16.96 19.48
C ALA A 575 -31.51 16.57 19.65
N GLY A 576 -32.29 17.48 20.22
CA GLY A 576 -33.72 17.31 20.42
C GLY A 576 -34.50 17.68 19.16
N ALA A 577 -35.53 16.86 18.91
CA ALA A 577 -36.75 17.06 18.10
C ALA A 577 -36.59 17.43 16.62
#